data_AF-A0A455U6A9-F1
#
_entry.id   AF-A0A455U6A9-F1
#
_cell.length_a   1.000
_cell.length_b   1.000
_cell.length_c   1.000
_cell.angle_alpha   90.00
_cell.angle_beta   90.00
_cell.angle_gamma   90.00
#
_symmetry.space_group_name_H-M   'P 1'
#
loop_
_entity.id
_entity.type
_entity.pdbx_description
1 polymer ?
#
loop_
_entity_poly.entity_id
_entity_poly.type
_entity_poly.pdbx_seq_one_letter_code
_entity_poly.pdbx_strand_id
1 'polypeptide(L)'
;MVAYDGAGRTASYNTAPYWEYLVEGASALPAQVKGFKVEKGMNGIEFSWDKSPELDVTGYEIREGSFWEGATTVVENYAGTRFFTTKKNSGLYMYHIKAIDMLGNVSEQAATATLMLIAPSIVMGFSSVQNGDHAVLEWRKNPEVDVIGYEIRSGISWANSQHVVYVSGTSYSIPVGATAIDSYLIKAYDTAGVESLVAARVNQQVTRSQSHNAVHVVDATALGYPGAMMGFSRVSSRLEGEDATETEYAEYVQEMDMQKRYNAMVTTQEIVTAKSDEVRTWKDMRFGWNSSKASAPGSQRWMPMTSACSRKSRSMWVNGTRTSSLGR
;
A
#
# COMPACT_ATOMS: atom_id res chain seq x y z
N MET A 1 38.18 -40.94 -44.28
CA MET A 1 38.07 -42.41 -44.40
C MET A 1 39.31 -42.93 -45.07
N VAL A 2 39.87 -44.05 -44.60
CA VAL A 2 41.06 -44.66 -45.21
C VAL A 2 40.62 -45.89 -46.00
N ALA A 3 41.06 -46.00 -47.26
CA ALA A 3 40.71 -47.14 -48.09
C ALA A 3 41.30 -48.43 -47.51
N TYR A 4 40.50 -49.51 -47.54
CA TYR A 4 40.92 -50.87 -47.21
C TYR A 4 40.78 -51.76 -48.45
N ASP A 5 41.70 -52.70 -48.64
CA ASP A 5 41.62 -53.67 -49.73
C ASP A 5 40.81 -54.92 -49.33
N GLY A 6 40.54 -55.80 -50.29
CA GLY A 6 39.80 -57.06 -50.08
C GLY A 6 40.53 -58.09 -49.19
N ALA A 7 41.75 -57.80 -48.73
CA ALA A 7 42.51 -58.59 -47.77
C ALA A 7 42.58 -57.93 -46.37
N GLY A 8 41.85 -56.82 -46.15
CA GLY A 8 41.77 -56.13 -44.87
C GLY A 8 42.97 -55.24 -44.53
N ARG A 9 43.85 -54.95 -45.50
CA ARG A 9 44.96 -54.02 -45.29
C ARG A 9 44.46 -52.60 -45.46
N THR A 10 44.65 -51.78 -44.44
CA THR A 10 44.33 -50.35 -44.46
C THR A 10 45.55 -49.54 -44.86
N ALA A 11 45.39 -48.51 -45.70
CA ALA A 11 46.47 -47.54 -45.87
C ALA A 11 46.76 -46.83 -44.52
N SER A 12 47.98 -46.31 -44.35
CA SER A 12 48.36 -45.63 -43.10
C SER A 12 47.49 -44.40 -42.90
N TYR A 13 46.94 -44.21 -41.69
CA TYR A 13 46.15 -43.03 -41.33
C TYR A 13 46.94 -41.73 -41.58
N ASN A 14 48.26 -41.78 -41.40
CA ASN A 14 49.18 -40.65 -41.60
C ASN A 14 49.39 -40.29 -43.09
N THR A 15 48.89 -41.11 -44.01
CA THR A 15 48.93 -40.88 -45.46
C THR A 15 47.55 -40.67 -46.08
N ALA A 16 46.50 -40.65 -45.25
CA ALA A 16 45.16 -40.39 -45.74
C ALA A 16 45.06 -38.91 -46.18
N PRO A 17 44.48 -38.63 -47.36
CA PRO A 17 44.22 -37.26 -47.76
C PRO A 17 43.24 -36.62 -46.76
N TYR A 18 43.66 -35.54 -46.15
CA TYR A 18 42.79 -34.67 -45.37
C TYR A 18 42.24 -33.57 -46.28
N TRP A 19 40.96 -33.25 -46.12
CA TRP A 19 40.38 -32.05 -46.67
C TRP A 19 40.33 -31.00 -45.56
N GLU A 20 41.19 -30.01 -45.65
CA GLU A 20 41.00 -28.75 -44.91
C GLU A 20 40.03 -27.90 -45.72
N TYR A 21 38.91 -27.51 -45.10
CA TYR A 21 38.08 -26.43 -45.58
C TYR A 21 38.39 -25.20 -44.72
N LEU A 22 38.94 -24.16 -45.33
CA LEU A 22 38.98 -22.85 -44.69
C LEU A 22 37.58 -22.26 -44.81
N VAL A 23 36.90 -22.05 -43.68
CA VAL A 23 35.65 -21.27 -43.67
C VAL A 23 36.06 -19.80 -43.78
N GLU A 24 36.27 -19.33 -45.00
CA GLU A 24 36.51 -17.90 -45.27
C GLU A 24 35.27 -17.11 -44.82
N GLY A 25 35.48 -16.14 -43.92
CA GLY A 25 34.43 -15.25 -43.39
C GLY A 25 34.19 -15.38 -41.89
N ALA A 26 34.35 -16.56 -41.29
CA ALA A 26 34.03 -16.79 -39.87
C ALA A 26 34.99 -16.11 -38.87
N SER A 27 36.05 -15.46 -39.36
CA SER A 27 37.05 -14.75 -38.53
C SER A 27 37.19 -13.28 -38.87
N ALA A 28 36.42 -12.76 -39.84
CA ALA A 28 36.44 -11.33 -40.14
C ALA A 28 35.65 -10.58 -39.07
N LEU A 29 36.17 -9.45 -38.61
CA LEU A 29 35.42 -8.61 -37.68
C LEU A 29 34.12 -8.13 -38.35
N PRO A 30 33.00 -8.03 -37.60
CA PRO A 30 31.76 -7.43 -38.11
C PRO A 30 31.99 -6.05 -38.72
N ALA A 31 31.24 -5.71 -39.77
CA ALA A 31 31.25 -4.35 -40.30
C ALA A 31 30.67 -3.35 -39.29
N GLN A 32 31.06 -2.08 -39.43
CA GLN A 32 30.42 -0.99 -38.67
C GLN A 32 28.91 -0.97 -38.96
N VAL A 33 28.11 -0.86 -37.89
CA VAL A 33 26.65 -0.74 -37.96
C VAL A 33 26.26 0.48 -38.81
N LYS A 34 25.25 0.32 -39.67
CA LYS A 34 24.72 1.39 -40.53
C LYS A 34 23.33 1.84 -40.05
N GLY A 35 22.94 3.04 -40.45
CA GLY A 35 21.61 3.57 -40.17
C GLY A 35 21.29 3.82 -38.69
N PHE A 36 22.30 3.86 -37.81
CA PHE A 36 22.09 4.05 -36.38
C PHE A 36 21.48 5.43 -36.07
N LYS A 37 20.32 5.42 -35.42
CA LYS A 37 19.53 6.59 -35.02
C LYS A 37 19.06 6.43 -33.59
N VAL A 38 18.95 7.56 -32.90
CA VAL A 38 18.40 7.64 -31.55
C VAL A 38 17.44 8.82 -31.49
N GLU A 39 16.18 8.56 -31.20
CA GLU A 39 15.10 9.54 -31.25
C GLU A 39 14.21 9.43 -30.01
N LYS A 40 13.61 10.55 -29.60
CA LYS A 40 12.56 10.53 -28.58
C LYS A 40 11.25 10.09 -29.26
N GLY A 41 10.71 8.96 -28.81
CA GLY A 41 9.44 8.41 -29.27
C GLY A 41 8.31 8.55 -28.24
N MET A 42 7.15 7.97 -28.59
CA MET A 42 5.98 7.94 -27.70
C MET A 42 6.15 7.03 -26.47
N ASN A 43 7.05 6.05 -26.55
CA ASN A 43 7.24 5.01 -25.53
C ASN A 43 8.62 5.09 -24.84
N GLY A 44 9.37 6.16 -25.03
CA GLY A 44 10.73 6.27 -24.52
C GLY A 44 11.68 6.91 -25.52
N ILE A 45 12.95 6.56 -25.36
CA ILE A 45 14.01 6.79 -26.34
C ILE A 45 14.10 5.55 -27.22
N GLU A 46 13.91 5.72 -28.52
CA GLU A 46 14.01 4.67 -29.53
C GLU A 46 15.37 4.70 -30.20
N PHE A 47 16.02 3.55 -30.21
CA PHE A 47 17.24 3.26 -30.95
C PHE A 47 16.85 2.40 -32.14
N SER A 48 17.34 2.73 -33.33
CA SER A 48 17.14 1.93 -34.54
C SER A 48 18.38 1.89 -35.41
N TRP A 49 18.60 0.78 -36.11
CA TRP A 49 19.73 0.61 -37.03
C TRP A 49 19.42 -0.43 -38.12
N ASP A 50 20.23 -0.43 -39.16
CA ASP A 50 20.15 -1.43 -40.22
C ASP A 50 20.72 -2.76 -39.72
N LYS A 51 20.07 -3.87 -40.07
CA LYS A 51 20.62 -5.20 -39.79
C LYS A 51 21.97 -5.36 -40.50
N SER A 52 22.99 -5.80 -39.76
CA SER A 52 24.27 -6.22 -40.32
C SER A 52 24.06 -7.29 -41.41
N PRO A 53 24.71 -7.15 -42.58
CA PRO A 53 24.56 -8.10 -43.69
C PRO A 53 25.29 -9.43 -43.43
N GLU A 54 26.28 -9.44 -42.51
CA GLU A 54 27.02 -10.64 -42.15
C GLU A 54 26.12 -11.65 -41.40
N LEU A 55 26.18 -12.92 -41.79
CA LEU A 55 25.30 -13.97 -41.25
C LEU A 55 25.68 -14.42 -39.83
N ASP A 56 26.93 -14.21 -39.45
CA ASP A 56 27.51 -14.56 -38.17
C ASP A 56 27.37 -13.45 -37.11
N VAL A 57 26.86 -12.26 -37.47
CA VAL A 57 26.47 -11.23 -36.50
C VAL A 57 25.25 -11.70 -35.72
N THR A 58 25.44 -11.90 -34.41
CA THR A 58 24.42 -12.42 -33.50
C THR A 58 23.78 -11.35 -32.63
N GLY A 59 24.41 -10.18 -32.49
CA GLY A 59 23.84 -9.09 -31.74
C GLY A 59 24.60 -7.77 -31.84
N TYR A 60 24.18 -6.83 -31.01
CA TYR A 60 24.73 -5.49 -30.93
C TYR A 60 24.91 -5.07 -29.47
N GLU A 61 25.91 -4.23 -29.22
CA GLU A 61 26.08 -3.53 -27.95
C GLU A 61 25.92 -2.03 -28.17
N ILE A 62 25.12 -1.39 -27.32
CA ILE A 62 24.93 0.05 -27.29
C ILE A 62 25.54 0.57 -25.99
N ARG A 63 26.32 1.65 -26.09
CA ARG A 63 26.89 2.36 -24.94
C ARG A 63 26.54 3.84 -24.98
N GLU A 64 26.53 4.48 -23.81
CA GLU A 64 26.33 5.92 -23.64
C GLU A 64 27.59 6.57 -23.08
N GLY A 65 28.10 7.60 -23.74
CA GLY A 65 29.28 8.35 -23.27
C GLY A 65 29.91 9.22 -24.35
N SER A 66 31.04 9.84 -24.02
CA SER A 66 31.75 10.75 -24.95
C SER A 66 32.51 10.02 -26.06
N PHE A 67 32.81 8.73 -25.88
CA PHE A 67 33.43 7.84 -26.87
C PHE A 67 33.30 6.39 -26.39
N TRP A 68 33.43 5.41 -27.29
CA TRP A 68 33.15 3.99 -27.03
C TRP A 68 33.84 3.40 -25.79
N GLU A 69 35.16 3.57 -25.66
CA GLU A 69 35.94 2.96 -24.57
C GLU A 69 35.64 3.56 -23.18
N GLY A 70 35.17 4.81 -23.13
CA GLY A 70 34.76 5.49 -21.90
C GLY A 70 33.25 5.45 -21.65
N ALA A 71 32.48 4.83 -22.54
CA ALA A 71 31.03 4.81 -22.47
C ALA A 71 30.52 3.68 -21.57
N THR A 72 29.39 3.93 -20.91
CA THR A 72 28.70 2.94 -20.07
C THR A 72 27.76 2.10 -20.93
N THR A 73 27.80 0.77 -20.78
CA THR A 73 26.89 -0.14 -21.49
C THR A 73 25.43 0.14 -21.14
N VAL A 74 24.62 0.34 -22.19
CA VAL A 74 23.16 0.51 -22.11
C VAL A 74 22.48 -0.83 -22.34
N VAL A 75 22.93 -1.57 -23.36
CA VAL A 75 22.49 -2.94 -23.65
C VAL A 75 23.62 -3.68 -24.35
N GLU A 76 23.75 -4.97 -24.09
CA GLU A 76 24.77 -5.87 -24.66
C GLU A 76 24.08 -7.09 -25.28
N ASN A 77 24.70 -7.71 -26.30
CA ASN A 77 24.24 -8.93 -26.95
C ASN A 77 22.78 -8.86 -27.43
N TYR A 78 22.35 -7.70 -27.91
CA TYR A 78 20.97 -7.48 -28.37
C TYR A 78 20.78 -7.96 -29.81
N ALA A 79 19.94 -8.96 -30.05
CA ALA A 79 19.76 -9.54 -31.38
C ALA A 79 18.82 -8.73 -32.32
N GLY A 80 18.05 -7.79 -31.77
CA GLY A 80 17.11 -6.98 -32.55
C GLY A 80 17.78 -5.83 -33.31
N THR A 81 16.97 -5.07 -34.06
CA THR A 81 17.40 -3.85 -34.77
C THR A 81 16.70 -2.58 -34.27
N ARG A 82 15.91 -2.72 -33.20
CA ARG A 82 15.26 -1.61 -32.49
C ARG A 82 15.29 -1.87 -31.00
N PHE A 83 15.62 -0.87 -30.21
CA PHE A 83 15.70 -0.97 -28.76
C PHE A 83 15.07 0.27 -28.12
N PHE A 84 14.44 0.11 -26.94
CA PHE A 84 13.79 1.20 -26.23
C PHE A 84 14.35 1.31 -24.81
N THR A 85 14.55 2.55 -24.35
CA THR A 85 14.91 2.83 -22.96
C THR A 85 14.28 4.14 -22.49
N THR A 86 14.55 4.51 -21.24
CA THR A 86 14.12 5.78 -20.65
C THR A 86 15.29 6.49 -19.99
N LYS A 87 15.13 7.78 -19.74
CA LYS A 87 16.12 8.64 -19.09
C LYS A 87 15.43 9.65 -18.19
N LYS A 88 15.84 9.70 -16.92
CA LYS A 88 15.28 10.65 -15.94
C LYS A 88 15.75 12.09 -16.12
N ASN A 89 16.95 12.27 -16.65
CA ASN A 89 17.58 13.59 -16.72
C ASN A 89 17.52 14.12 -18.16
N SER A 90 17.33 15.43 -18.27
CA SER A 90 17.51 16.15 -19.53
C SER A 90 18.99 16.37 -19.83
N GLY A 91 19.33 16.55 -21.10
CA GLY A 91 20.69 16.83 -21.52
C GLY A 91 20.96 16.35 -22.94
N LEU A 92 22.18 16.62 -23.41
CA LEU A 92 22.70 16.04 -24.63
C LEU A 92 23.32 14.69 -24.32
N TYR A 93 22.80 13.64 -24.94
CA TYR A 93 23.30 12.29 -24.83
C TYR A 93 23.96 11.87 -26.13
N MET A 94 25.06 11.14 -26.01
CA MET A 94 25.74 10.52 -27.14
C MET A 94 25.81 9.02 -26.92
N TYR A 95 25.37 8.30 -27.95
CA TYR A 95 25.27 6.86 -27.96
C TYR A 95 26.14 6.28 -29.05
N HIS A 96 26.71 5.12 -28.77
CA HIS A 96 27.55 4.38 -29.69
C HIS A 96 27.04 2.95 -29.81
N ILE A 97 27.16 2.36 -31.00
CA ILE A 97 26.79 0.97 -31.24
C ILE A 97 27.90 0.22 -32.00
N LYS A 98 28.15 -1.02 -31.59
CA LYS A 98 28.99 -1.99 -32.32
C LYS A 98 28.22 -3.29 -32.56
N ALA A 99 28.52 -3.95 -33.68
CA ALA A 99 28.02 -5.30 -33.99
C ALA A 99 28.90 -6.35 -33.31
N ILE A 100 28.31 -7.48 -32.95
CA ILE A 100 28.95 -8.62 -32.27
C ILE A 100 28.66 -9.90 -33.06
N ASP A 101 29.71 -10.65 -33.42
CA ASP A 101 29.57 -11.96 -34.07
C ASP A 101 29.35 -13.13 -33.08
N MET A 102 29.13 -14.32 -33.62
CA MET A 102 28.95 -15.56 -32.85
C MET A 102 30.19 -15.98 -32.03
N LEU A 103 31.36 -15.45 -32.35
CA LEU A 103 32.62 -15.70 -31.63
C LEU A 103 32.90 -14.63 -30.57
N GLY A 104 32.05 -13.58 -30.48
CA GLY A 104 32.21 -12.45 -29.58
C GLY A 104 33.12 -11.35 -30.11
N ASN A 105 33.53 -11.39 -31.38
CA ASN A 105 34.28 -10.29 -31.97
C ASN A 105 33.36 -9.10 -32.22
N VAL A 106 33.91 -7.89 -32.07
CA VAL A 106 33.17 -6.63 -32.24
C VAL A 106 33.65 -5.87 -33.46
N SER A 107 32.76 -5.09 -34.09
CA SER A 107 33.14 -4.20 -35.19
C SER A 107 34.26 -3.24 -34.78
N GLU A 108 35.19 -2.96 -35.69
CA GLU A 108 36.35 -2.11 -35.38
C GLU A 108 35.91 -0.69 -34.97
N GLN A 109 35.06 -0.08 -35.81
CA GLN A 109 34.48 1.24 -35.57
C GLN A 109 33.07 1.12 -34.98
N ALA A 110 32.72 2.06 -34.08
CA ALA A 110 31.35 2.23 -33.60
C ALA A 110 30.60 3.22 -34.48
N ALA A 111 29.30 3.00 -34.70
CA ALA A 111 28.42 4.06 -35.19
C ALA A 111 27.96 4.92 -34.02
N THR A 112 27.72 6.21 -34.26
CA THR A 112 27.42 7.18 -33.19
C THR A 112 26.21 8.02 -33.55
N ALA A 113 25.35 8.28 -32.56
CA ALA A 113 24.19 9.16 -32.70
C ALA A 113 24.02 9.99 -31.42
N THR A 114 23.47 11.20 -31.55
CA THR A 114 23.21 12.10 -30.42
C THR A 114 21.72 12.37 -30.27
N LEU A 115 21.28 12.57 -29.02
CA LEU A 115 19.92 12.92 -28.68
C LEU A 115 19.91 14.04 -27.65
N MET A 116 19.20 15.13 -27.96
CA MET A 116 18.92 16.20 -26.99
C MET A 116 17.57 15.92 -26.31
N LEU A 117 17.60 15.73 -25.00
CA LEU A 117 16.42 15.63 -24.15
C LEU A 117 16.19 16.93 -23.41
N ILE A 118 14.98 17.47 -23.50
CA ILE A 118 14.57 18.72 -22.84
C ILE A 118 13.66 18.35 -21.68
N ALA A 119 13.93 18.92 -20.50
CA ALA A 119 13.09 18.69 -19.33
C ALA A 119 11.73 19.37 -19.50
N PRO A 120 10.63 18.73 -19.03
CA PRO A 120 9.34 19.39 -18.91
C PRO A 120 9.40 20.64 -18.02
N SER A 121 8.48 21.57 -18.26
CA SER A 121 8.23 22.69 -17.35
C SER A 121 7.92 22.21 -15.94
N ILE A 122 8.29 23.02 -14.95
CA ILE A 122 7.95 22.76 -13.55
C ILE A 122 6.43 22.75 -13.38
N VAL A 123 5.93 21.86 -12.53
CA VAL A 123 4.50 21.78 -12.20
C VAL A 123 4.02 23.09 -11.55
N MET A 124 2.95 23.68 -12.08
CA MET A 124 2.38 24.92 -11.55
C MET A 124 1.07 24.67 -10.79
N GLY A 125 0.79 25.54 -9.81
CA GLY A 125 -0.47 25.50 -9.06
C GLY A 125 -0.62 24.28 -8.15
N PHE A 126 0.50 23.71 -7.69
CA PHE A 126 0.46 22.56 -6.80
C PHE A 126 -0.07 22.97 -5.41
N SER A 127 -1.22 22.43 -5.02
CA SER A 127 -1.91 22.71 -3.76
C SER A 127 -2.35 21.44 -3.06
N SER A 128 -2.58 21.56 -1.74
CA SER A 128 -3.05 20.49 -0.87
C SER A 128 -4.22 21.02 -0.04
N VAL A 129 -5.37 20.38 -0.12
CA VAL A 129 -6.54 20.69 0.70
C VAL A 129 -6.93 19.47 1.50
N GLN A 130 -7.03 19.60 2.83
CA GLN A 130 -7.53 18.51 3.66
C GLN A 130 -9.06 18.46 3.62
N ASN A 131 -9.60 17.27 3.39
CA ASN A 131 -11.01 16.94 3.42
C ASN A 131 -11.23 15.72 4.33
N GLY A 132 -11.58 15.96 5.60
CA GLY A 132 -11.71 14.90 6.61
C GLY A 132 -10.37 14.24 6.93
N ASP A 133 -10.32 12.91 6.77
CA ASP A 133 -9.16 12.05 6.93
C ASP A 133 -8.31 11.90 5.66
N HIS A 134 -8.64 12.63 4.58
CA HIS A 134 -7.89 12.66 3.33
C HIS A 134 -7.31 14.04 3.03
N ALA A 135 -6.20 14.06 2.30
CA ALA A 135 -5.67 15.25 1.62
C ALA A 135 -5.89 15.09 0.13
N VAL A 136 -6.47 16.10 -0.51
CA VAL A 136 -6.59 16.20 -1.96
C VAL A 136 -5.45 17.09 -2.44
N LEU A 137 -4.55 16.51 -3.22
CA LEU A 137 -3.49 17.18 -3.94
C LEU A 137 -3.99 17.52 -5.34
N GLU A 138 -3.77 18.76 -5.78
CA GLU A 138 -4.20 19.23 -7.10
C GLU A 138 -3.11 20.09 -7.74
N TRP A 139 -3.02 20.07 -9.07
CA TRP A 139 -2.07 20.86 -9.84
C TRP A 139 -2.59 21.17 -11.24
N ARG A 140 -1.93 22.10 -11.94
CA ARG A 140 -2.25 22.40 -13.33
C ARG A 140 -1.52 21.44 -14.26
N LYS A 141 -2.20 21.01 -15.33
CA LYS A 141 -1.59 20.23 -16.39
C LYS A 141 -0.44 21.01 -17.03
N ASN A 142 0.65 20.30 -17.33
CA ASN A 142 1.77 20.82 -18.09
C ASN A 142 1.35 21.11 -19.55
N PRO A 143 1.88 22.17 -20.18
CA PRO A 143 1.55 22.51 -21.56
C PRO A 143 2.15 21.53 -22.59
N GLU A 144 3.23 20.84 -22.24
CA GLU A 144 3.91 19.93 -23.14
C GLU A 144 3.07 18.67 -23.41
N VAL A 145 2.94 18.31 -24.69
CA VAL A 145 2.09 17.19 -25.14
C VAL A 145 2.67 15.82 -24.80
N ASP A 146 3.97 15.76 -24.57
CA ASP A 146 4.72 14.56 -24.23
C ASP A 146 4.86 14.34 -22.72
N VAL A 147 4.33 15.23 -21.87
CA VAL A 147 4.17 14.96 -20.44
C VAL A 147 3.06 13.93 -20.23
N ILE A 148 3.44 12.76 -19.72
CA ILE A 148 2.54 11.61 -19.54
C ILE A 148 2.13 11.39 -18.08
N GLY A 149 2.79 12.05 -17.13
CA GLY A 149 2.40 11.97 -15.73
C GLY A 149 3.30 12.74 -14.79
N TYR A 150 3.08 12.46 -13.51
CA TYR A 150 3.67 13.14 -12.38
C TYR A 150 4.15 12.13 -11.34
N GLU A 151 5.30 12.38 -10.75
CA GLU A 151 5.77 11.69 -9.56
C GLU A 151 5.52 12.57 -8.34
N ILE A 152 4.76 12.06 -7.37
CA ILE A 152 4.54 12.71 -6.08
C ILE A 152 5.41 12.02 -5.04
N ARG A 153 6.04 12.84 -4.19
CA ARG A 153 6.85 12.38 -3.06
C ARG A 153 6.47 13.12 -1.79
N SER A 154 6.73 12.51 -0.63
CA SER A 154 6.56 13.13 0.69
C SER A 154 7.92 13.33 1.35
N GLY A 155 8.20 14.54 1.85
CA GLY A 155 9.47 14.87 2.50
C GLY A 155 9.87 16.33 2.31
N ILE A 156 11.07 16.67 2.74
CA ILE A 156 11.56 18.07 2.78
C ILE A 156 12.20 18.48 1.44
N SER A 157 12.92 17.58 0.79
CA SER A 157 13.60 17.81 -0.49
C SER A 157 13.44 16.60 -1.41
N TRP A 158 13.55 16.80 -2.73
CA TRP A 158 13.40 15.70 -3.69
C TRP A 158 14.37 14.54 -3.44
N ALA A 159 15.62 14.87 -3.06
CA ALA A 159 16.66 13.88 -2.75
C ALA A 159 16.39 13.08 -1.47
N ASN A 160 15.74 13.70 -0.47
CA ASN A 160 15.46 13.09 0.84
C ASN A 160 13.95 12.90 1.05
N SER A 161 13.22 12.55 -0.02
CA SER A 161 11.79 12.32 0.02
C SER A 161 11.46 10.87 -0.32
N GLN A 162 10.33 10.41 0.21
CA GLN A 162 9.81 9.08 -0.07
C GLN A 162 8.84 9.14 -1.24
N HIS A 163 8.94 8.17 -2.14
CA HIS A 163 7.98 8.03 -3.23
C HIS A 163 6.57 7.80 -2.67
N VAL A 164 5.59 8.53 -3.20
CA VAL A 164 4.17 8.34 -2.86
C VAL A 164 3.47 7.64 -4.01
N VAL A 165 3.45 8.25 -5.19
CA VAL A 165 2.72 7.71 -6.34
C VAL A 165 3.21 8.27 -7.68
N TYR A 166 3.00 7.49 -8.75
CA TYR A 166 2.97 7.97 -10.13
C TYR A 166 1.52 8.14 -10.60
N VAL A 167 1.19 9.29 -11.17
CA VAL A 167 -0.19 9.63 -11.55
C VAL A 167 -0.22 10.39 -12.87
N SER A 168 -1.15 10.05 -13.77
CA SER A 168 -1.33 10.72 -15.07
C SER A 168 -2.36 11.85 -15.05
N GLY A 169 -3.21 11.89 -14.01
CA GLY A 169 -4.20 12.95 -13.79
C GLY A 169 -3.59 14.23 -13.19
N THR A 170 -4.46 15.17 -12.84
CA THR A 170 -4.11 16.46 -12.21
C THR A 170 -4.56 16.57 -10.75
N SER A 171 -4.95 15.45 -10.15
CA SER A 171 -5.38 15.36 -8.77
C SER A 171 -5.05 14.00 -8.18
N TYR A 172 -4.74 13.94 -6.88
CA TYR A 172 -4.53 12.70 -6.14
C TYR A 172 -5.02 12.84 -4.70
N SER A 173 -5.75 11.83 -4.20
CA SER A 173 -6.23 11.79 -2.81
C SER A 173 -5.40 10.82 -2.00
N ILE A 174 -4.89 11.27 -0.85
CA ILE A 174 -4.06 10.48 0.06
C ILE A 174 -4.65 10.49 1.48
N PRO A 175 -4.73 9.35 2.18
CA PRO A 175 -5.10 9.33 3.59
C PRO A 175 -4.08 10.12 4.42
N VAL A 176 -4.55 10.97 5.32
CA VAL A 176 -3.71 11.69 6.27
C VAL A 176 -3.45 10.77 7.46
N GLY A 177 -2.22 10.25 7.57
CA GLY A 177 -1.80 9.39 8.68
C GLY A 177 -1.71 10.10 10.04
N ALA A 178 -1.43 9.33 11.09
CA ALA A 178 -1.29 9.85 12.47
C ALA A 178 -0.04 10.74 12.67
N THR A 179 0.98 10.58 11.83
CA THR A 179 2.19 11.40 11.78
C THR A 179 2.01 12.58 10.84
N ALA A 180 2.45 13.77 11.26
CA ALA A 180 2.43 14.95 10.40
C ALA A 180 3.33 14.70 9.18
N ILE A 181 2.77 14.86 7.98
CA ILE A 181 3.54 14.96 6.74
C ILE A 181 3.79 16.45 6.53
N ASP A 182 5.04 16.89 6.62
CA ASP A 182 5.36 18.32 6.55
C ASP A 182 5.14 18.90 5.15
N SER A 183 5.44 18.13 4.09
CA SER A 183 5.28 18.57 2.71
C SER A 183 5.21 17.44 1.69
N TYR A 184 4.54 17.72 0.58
CA TYR A 184 4.62 16.96 -0.66
C TYR A 184 5.45 17.72 -1.69
N LEU A 185 6.12 16.95 -2.54
CA LEU A 185 6.82 17.43 -3.72
C LEU A 185 6.25 16.75 -4.95
N ILE A 186 6.30 17.43 -6.09
CA ILE A 186 5.84 16.89 -7.36
C ILE A 186 6.79 17.29 -8.50
N LYS A 187 7.08 16.34 -9.38
CA LYS A 187 7.73 16.57 -10.67
C LYS A 187 6.88 16.00 -11.79
N ALA A 188 6.84 16.68 -12.94
CA ALA A 188 6.31 16.14 -14.18
C ALA A 188 7.36 15.25 -14.85
N TYR A 189 6.93 14.24 -15.61
CA TYR A 189 7.81 13.46 -16.47
C TYR A 189 7.18 13.20 -17.85
N ASP A 190 8.04 13.12 -18.87
CA ASP A 190 7.63 12.94 -20.26
C ASP A 190 7.69 11.47 -20.75
N THR A 191 7.38 11.25 -22.03
CA THR A 191 7.44 9.93 -22.68
C THR A 191 8.82 9.27 -22.62
N ALA A 192 9.91 10.06 -22.58
CA ALA A 192 11.27 9.56 -22.40
C ALA A 192 11.60 9.26 -20.92
N GLY A 193 10.71 9.63 -19.99
CA GLY A 193 10.92 9.55 -18.56
C GLY A 193 11.65 10.76 -17.97
N VAL A 194 11.88 11.81 -18.76
CA VAL A 194 12.66 12.98 -18.33
C VAL A 194 11.83 13.79 -17.35
N GLU A 195 12.38 14.04 -16.16
CA GLU A 195 11.72 14.76 -15.10
C GLU A 195 11.93 16.28 -15.22
N SER A 196 10.95 17.08 -14.76
CA SER A 196 11.13 18.52 -14.61
C SER A 196 12.33 18.83 -13.71
N LEU A 197 13.09 19.89 -14.03
CA LEU A 197 14.34 20.19 -13.32
C LEU A 197 14.13 20.40 -11.82
N VAL A 198 13.10 21.18 -11.47
CA VAL A 198 12.76 21.51 -10.09
C VAL A 198 11.43 20.86 -9.71
N ALA A 199 11.34 20.40 -8.47
CA ALA A 199 10.09 19.91 -7.89
C ALA A 199 9.27 21.07 -7.35
N ALA A 200 7.98 21.12 -7.67
CA ALA A 200 7.05 21.99 -6.97
C ALA A 200 6.77 21.39 -5.58
N ARG A 201 6.45 22.25 -4.62
CA ARG A 201 6.31 21.90 -3.20
C ARG A 201 5.03 22.48 -2.65
N VAL A 202 4.35 21.72 -1.79
CA VAL A 202 3.28 22.21 -0.92
C VAL A 202 3.50 21.71 0.49
N ASN A 203 3.37 22.59 1.48
CA ASN A 203 3.35 22.17 2.88
C ASN A 203 1.92 21.77 3.24
N GLN A 204 1.72 20.58 3.80
CA GLN A 204 0.39 20.18 4.24
C GLN A 204 0.15 20.69 5.66
N GLN A 205 -0.79 21.62 5.84
CA GLN A 205 -1.28 21.96 7.18
C GLN A 205 -2.35 20.94 7.58
N VAL A 206 -1.97 19.98 8.43
CA VAL A 206 -2.92 19.00 8.96
C VAL A 206 -3.80 19.67 10.02
N THR A 207 -5.02 20.01 9.64
CA THR A 207 -6.07 20.45 10.57
C THR A 207 -6.75 19.20 11.10
N ARG A 208 -6.44 18.82 12.34
CA ARG A 208 -7.13 17.71 13.00
C ARG A 208 -8.50 18.19 13.48
N SER A 209 -9.56 17.52 13.05
CA SER A 209 -10.80 17.55 13.83
C SER A 209 -10.49 16.82 15.15
N GLN A 210 -10.56 17.54 16.28
CA GLN A 210 -10.32 16.92 17.58
C GLN A 210 -11.33 15.80 17.80
N SER A 211 -10.84 14.61 18.15
CA SER A 211 -11.60 13.38 18.31
C SER A 211 -12.96 13.58 19.01
N HIS A 212 -14.01 12.95 18.47
CA HIS A 212 -15.41 13.12 18.89
C HIS A 212 -15.80 12.35 20.18
N ASN A 213 -14.86 11.63 20.81
CA ASN A 213 -15.16 10.81 21.98
C ASN A 213 -14.68 11.49 23.27
N ALA A 214 -15.59 11.67 24.23
CA ALA A 214 -15.24 11.97 25.61
C ALA A 214 -15.35 10.70 26.44
N VAL A 215 -14.27 10.35 27.14
CA VAL A 215 -14.26 9.27 28.13
C VAL A 215 -14.31 9.93 29.50
N HIS A 216 -15.38 9.68 30.26
CA HIS A 216 -15.52 10.12 31.64
C HIS A 216 -15.62 8.89 32.51
N VAL A 217 -14.75 8.78 33.53
CA VAL A 217 -14.68 7.64 34.44
C VAL A 217 -15.04 8.14 35.83
N VAL A 218 -16.08 7.55 36.42
CA VAL A 218 -16.54 7.84 37.77
C VAL A 218 -16.46 6.55 38.59
N ASP A 219 -15.72 6.59 39.69
CA ASP A 219 -15.77 5.54 40.70
C ASP A 219 -16.76 5.96 41.79
N ALA A 220 -18.02 5.52 41.65
CA ALA A 220 -19.06 5.81 42.62
C ALA A 220 -18.75 5.21 44.01
N THR A 221 -17.96 4.13 44.10
CA THR A 221 -17.59 3.54 45.39
C THR A 221 -16.64 4.45 46.15
N ALA A 222 -15.59 4.95 45.48
CA ALA A 222 -14.62 5.88 46.07
C ALA A 222 -15.27 7.21 46.50
N LEU A 223 -16.28 7.65 45.75
CA LEU A 223 -17.02 8.87 46.05
C LEU A 223 -18.12 8.67 47.12
N GLY A 224 -18.35 7.43 47.54
CA GLY A 224 -19.48 7.09 48.42
C GLY A 224 -20.80 7.47 47.77
N TYR A 225 -21.06 6.99 46.57
CA TYR A 225 -22.33 7.04 45.83
C TYR A 225 -23.07 8.39 45.86
N PRO A 226 -22.42 9.52 45.52
CA PRO A 226 -23.04 10.82 45.60
C PRO A 226 -24.19 10.91 44.60
N GLY A 227 -25.41 11.06 45.08
CA GLY A 227 -26.59 11.02 44.22
C GLY A 227 -27.86 10.72 44.99
N ALA A 228 -28.98 10.76 44.27
CA ALA A 228 -30.27 10.32 44.79
C ALA A 228 -30.35 8.80 44.69
N MET A 229 -30.86 8.17 45.74
CA MET A 229 -31.06 6.73 45.83
C MET A 229 -32.47 6.46 46.34
N MET A 230 -33.14 5.49 45.72
CA MET A 230 -34.47 5.00 46.06
C MET A 230 -34.40 3.48 46.14
N GLY A 231 -34.90 2.88 47.22
CA GLY A 231 -34.85 1.42 47.42
C GLY A 231 -33.43 0.85 47.52
N PHE A 232 -32.42 1.70 47.72
CA PHE A 232 -31.03 1.33 47.95
C PHE A 232 -30.56 1.94 49.26
N SER A 233 -29.88 1.13 50.07
CA SER A 233 -29.17 1.56 51.25
C SER A 233 -27.66 1.37 51.07
N ARG A 234 -26.87 2.22 51.73
CA ARG A 234 -25.41 2.08 51.73
C ARG A 234 -24.99 1.15 52.84
N VAL A 235 -24.33 0.07 52.48
CA VAL A 235 -23.77 -0.89 53.42
C VAL A 235 -22.27 -0.95 53.20
N SER A 236 -21.49 -0.29 54.06
CA SER A 236 -20.04 -0.16 53.88
C SER A 236 -19.69 0.44 52.50
N SER A 237 -18.92 -0.26 51.66
CA SER A 237 -18.47 0.19 50.33
C SER A 237 -19.42 -0.17 49.17
N ARG A 238 -20.64 -0.64 49.44
CA ARG A 238 -21.60 -1.08 48.42
C ARG A 238 -22.98 -0.44 48.61
N LEU A 239 -23.71 -0.33 47.51
CA LEU A 239 -25.16 -0.15 47.55
C LEU A 239 -25.82 -1.52 47.61
N GLU A 240 -26.68 -1.73 48.60
CA GLU A 240 -27.52 -2.92 48.72
C GLU A 240 -28.98 -2.49 48.55
N GLY A 241 -29.73 -3.23 47.72
CA GLY A 241 -31.18 -3.02 47.61
C GLY A 241 -31.85 -3.25 48.97
N GLU A 242 -32.83 -2.42 49.29
CA GLU A 242 -33.66 -2.58 50.48
C GLU A 242 -34.52 -3.86 50.35
N ASP A 243 -35.15 -4.29 51.47
CA ASP A 243 -35.89 -5.56 51.50
C ASP A 243 -36.93 -5.60 50.36
N ALA A 244 -36.83 -6.64 49.52
CA ALA A 244 -37.69 -6.85 48.36
C ALA A 244 -39.16 -7.11 48.75
N THR A 245 -39.47 -7.29 50.04
CA THR A 245 -40.83 -7.34 50.57
C THR A 245 -41.46 -5.95 50.74
N GLU A 246 -40.65 -4.89 50.82
CA GLU A 246 -41.08 -3.50 51.03
C GLU A 246 -40.90 -2.63 49.78
N THR A 247 -39.95 -2.95 48.90
CA THR A 247 -39.69 -2.20 47.66
C THR A 247 -39.60 -3.11 46.43
N GLU A 248 -40.42 -2.83 45.40
CA GLU A 248 -40.42 -3.61 44.14
C GLU A 248 -39.39 -3.12 43.11
N TYR A 249 -38.75 -1.96 43.36
CA TYR A 249 -37.82 -1.30 42.45
C TYR A 249 -36.79 -0.49 43.25
N ALA A 250 -35.58 -0.38 42.69
CA ALA A 250 -34.52 0.45 43.24
C ALA A 250 -33.82 1.24 42.13
N GLU A 251 -33.49 2.50 42.40
CA GLU A 251 -32.85 3.43 41.47
C GLU A 251 -31.71 4.19 42.15
N TYR A 252 -30.62 4.37 41.42
CA TYR A 252 -29.53 5.25 41.80
C TYR A 252 -29.25 6.21 40.65
N VAL A 253 -29.35 7.51 40.93
CA VAL A 253 -29.09 8.58 39.95
C VAL A 253 -27.97 9.46 40.48
N GLN A 254 -26.87 9.50 39.73
CA GLN A 254 -25.75 10.38 39.99
C GLN A 254 -25.67 11.44 38.89
N GLU A 255 -25.65 12.70 39.29
CA GLU A 255 -25.34 13.78 38.37
C GLU A 255 -23.86 13.72 37.98
N MET A 256 -23.58 13.90 36.70
CA MET A 256 -22.24 13.92 36.14
C MET A 256 -22.02 15.27 35.47
N ASP A 257 -20.98 15.98 35.90
CA ASP A 257 -20.61 17.25 35.28
C ASP A 257 -19.67 17.00 34.11
N MET A 258 -20.18 17.24 32.91
CA MET A 258 -19.44 17.07 31.67
C MET A 258 -18.77 18.40 31.30
N GLN A 259 -17.47 18.37 31.01
CA GLN A 259 -16.70 19.59 30.65
C GLN A 259 -17.28 20.42 29.49
N LYS A 260 -18.16 19.82 28.68
CA LYS A 260 -18.96 20.48 27.65
C LYS A 260 -20.20 19.64 27.35
N ARG A 261 -21.13 20.18 26.55
CA ARG A 261 -22.29 19.43 26.04
C ARG A 261 -21.86 18.49 24.90
N TYR A 262 -22.37 17.26 24.91
CA TYR A 262 -22.12 16.24 23.88
C TYR A 262 -23.44 15.68 23.35
N ASN A 263 -23.49 15.36 22.05
CA ASN A 263 -24.50 14.47 21.50
C ASN A 263 -23.97 13.04 21.64
N ALA A 264 -24.56 12.21 22.49
CA ALA A 264 -23.99 10.93 22.87
C ALA A 264 -24.90 9.74 22.53
N MET A 265 -24.29 8.66 22.07
CA MET A 265 -24.82 7.31 22.21
C MET A 265 -24.10 6.69 23.42
N VAL A 266 -24.86 6.32 24.46
CA VAL A 266 -24.29 5.74 25.69
C VAL A 266 -24.31 4.22 25.56
N THR A 267 -23.17 3.58 25.84
CA THR A 267 -23.08 2.12 26.00
C THR A 267 -22.75 1.84 27.45
N THR A 268 -23.62 1.12 28.15
CA THR A 268 -23.39 0.70 29.54
C THR A 268 -23.01 -0.79 29.59
N GLN A 269 -22.09 -1.14 30.49
CA GLN A 269 -21.79 -2.53 30.85
C GLN A 269 -21.99 -2.64 32.36
N GLU A 270 -22.98 -3.42 32.79
CA GLU A 270 -23.33 -3.60 34.19
C GLU A 270 -23.00 -5.01 34.66
N ILE A 271 -22.48 -5.14 35.88
CA ILE A 271 -22.32 -6.41 36.59
C ILE A 271 -23.14 -6.30 37.88
N VAL A 272 -24.30 -6.95 37.92
CA VAL A 272 -25.16 -7.01 39.10
C VAL A 272 -25.01 -8.38 39.76
N THR A 273 -24.84 -8.41 41.08
CA THR A 273 -24.78 -9.66 41.86
C THR A 273 -25.95 -9.69 42.83
N ALA A 274 -26.75 -10.77 42.78
CA ALA A 274 -27.84 -10.98 43.74
C ALA A 274 -27.29 -11.51 45.08
N LYS A 275 -27.76 -10.93 46.19
CA LYS A 275 -27.53 -11.45 47.54
C LYS A 275 -28.77 -12.26 47.94
N SER A 276 -28.59 -13.54 48.24
CA SER A 276 -29.64 -14.39 48.81
C SER A 276 -29.16 -14.94 50.14
N ASP A 277 -29.87 -14.64 51.23
CA ASP A 277 -29.53 -15.13 52.56
C ASP A 277 -30.08 -16.55 52.84
N GLU A 278 -30.84 -17.12 51.91
CA GLU A 278 -31.24 -18.54 51.92
C GLU A 278 -30.61 -19.28 50.74
N VAL A 279 -29.70 -20.22 51.04
CA VAL A 279 -29.17 -21.17 50.04
C VAL A 279 -30.27 -22.18 49.73
N ARG A 280 -31.21 -21.81 48.84
CA ARG A 280 -32.10 -22.76 48.18
C ARG A 280 -31.56 -23.03 46.78
N THR A 281 -31.25 -24.27 46.51
CA THR A 281 -30.88 -24.71 45.16
C THR A 281 -32.14 -25.05 44.39
N TRP A 282 -32.06 -25.09 43.05
CA TRP A 282 -33.18 -25.52 42.21
C TRP A 282 -33.76 -26.88 42.64
N LYS A 283 -32.92 -27.78 43.18
CA LYS A 283 -33.37 -29.10 43.66
C LYS A 283 -34.35 -29.02 44.83
N ASP A 284 -34.37 -27.92 45.57
CA ASP A 284 -35.19 -27.72 46.76
C ASP A 284 -36.60 -27.16 46.42
N MET A 285 -36.85 -26.82 45.15
CA MET A 285 -38.10 -26.22 44.67
C MET A 285 -39.12 -27.28 44.20
N ARG A 286 -39.58 -28.15 45.11
CA ARG A 286 -40.59 -29.20 44.82
C ARG A 286 -42.01 -28.84 45.29
N PHE A 287 -42.41 -27.59 45.16
CA PHE A 287 -43.74 -27.14 45.56
C PHE A 287 -44.61 -26.80 44.35
N GLY A 288 -45.91 -27.10 44.43
CA GLY A 288 -46.86 -26.79 43.36
C GLY A 288 -47.05 -25.28 43.17
N TRP A 289 -47.28 -24.86 41.93
CA TRP A 289 -47.40 -23.46 41.50
C TRP A 289 -48.38 -22.61 42.33
N ASN A 290 -49.47 -23.21 42.81
CA ASN A 290 -50.50 -22.55 43.63
C ASN A 290 -50.37 -22.84 45.14
N SER A 291 -49.23 -23.37 45.59
CA SER A 291 -49.05 -23.67 47.02
C SER A 291 -48.77 -22.40 47.83
N SER A 292 -49.17 -22.40 49.10
CA SER A 292 -48.85 -21.32 50.03
C SER A 292 -47.35 -21.07 50.19
N LYS A 293 -46.50 -22.07 49.87
CA LYS A 293 -45.03 -21.94 49.82
C LYS A 293 -44.53 -21.19 48.57
N ALA A 294 -45.26 -21.24 47.45
CA ALA A 294 -44.97 -20.46 46.25
C ALA A 294 -45.39 -18.98 46.38
N SER A 295 -46.29 -18.68 47.33
CA SER A 295 -46.87 -17.37 47.57
C SER A 295 -46.51 -16.78 48.95
N ALA A 296 -45.49 -17.32 49.62
CA ALA A 296 -45.11 -16.87 50.96
C ALA A 296 -44.37 -15.51 50.88
N PRO A 297 -44.59 -14.58 51.83
CA PRO A 297 -43.75 -13.39 51.93
C PRO A 297 -42.32 -13.84 52.22
N GLY A 298 -41.39 -13.60 51.29
CA GLY A 298 -40.02 -14.11 51.34
C GLY A 298 -39.72 -15.28 50.40
N SER A 299 -40.71 -15.91 49.75
CA SER A 299 -40.44 -16.66 48.52
C SER A 299 -40.14 -15.63 47.45
N GLN A 300 -38.86 -15.26 47.31
CA GLN A 300 -38.35 -14.22 46.43
C GLN A 300 -39.24 -14.11 45.18
N ARG A 301 -40.02 -13.02 45.09
CA ARG A 301 -40.64 -12.64 43.83
C ARG A 301 -39.47 -12.48 42.89
N TRP A 302 -39.32 -13.45 41.99
CA TRP A 302 -38.28 -13.45 41.00
C TRP A 302 -38.29 -12.08 40.32
N MET A 303 -37.27 -11.26 40.56
CA MET A 303 -37.07 -10.01 39.87
C MET A 303 -36.38 -10.34 38.54
N PRO A 304 -37.07 -10.32 37.39
CA PRO A 304 -36.37 -10.26 36.13
C PRO A 304 -35.65 -8.91 36.08
N MET A 305 -34.33 -8.92 36.25
CA MET A 305 -33.52 -7.73 36.01
C MET A 305 -33.52 -7.47 34.51
N THR A 306 -34.42 -6.62 34.04
CA THR A 306 -34.33 -6.06 32.69
C THR A 306 -33.47 -4.80 32.77
N SER A 307 -32.33 -4.81 32.08
CA SER A 307 -31.63 -3.61 31.67
C SER A 307 -32.59 -2.75 30.84
N ALA A 308 -32.93 -1.55 31.29
CA ALA A 308 -33.78 -0.65 30.52
C ALA A 308 -33.07 0.66 30.23
N CYS A 309 -32.70 0.83 28.96
CA CYS A 309 -33.09 2.05 28.28
C CYS A 309 -34.16 1.72 27.22
N SER A 310 -35.36 2.28 27.43
CA SER A 310 -36.52 2.41 26.52
C SER A 310 -37.56 1.28 26.38
N ARG A 311 -38.82 1.70 26.50
CA ARG A 311 -40.12 1.07 26.14
C ARG A 311 -40.48 -0.31 26.72
N LYS A 312 -41.55 -0.29 27.53
CA LYS A 312 -42.40 -1.44 27.87
C LYS A 312 -42.59 -2.40 26.67
N SER A 313 -42.08 -3.61 26.78
CA SER A 313 -42.72 -4.79 26.19
C SER A 313 -42.32 -6.05 26.95
N ARG A 314 -43.32 -6.87 27.26
CA ARG A 314 -43.16 -8.24 27.75
C ARG A 314 -42.44 -9.06 26.70
N SER A 315 -41.40 -9.81 27.07
CA SER A 315 -41.12 -11.18 26.62
C SER A 315 -39.80 -11.70 27.19
N MET A 316 -39.90 -12.89 27.75
CA MET A 316 -38.90 -13.79 28.36
C MET A 316 -38.03 -14.49 27.30
N TRP A 317 -36.72 -14.71 27.53
CA TRP A 317 -35.83 -15.66 26.82
C TRP A 317 -34.39 -15.54 27.41
N VAL A 318 -33.49 -16.54 27.51
CA VAL A 318 -33.34 -17.90 26.95
C VAL A 318 -32.37 -18.69 27.85
N ASN A 319 -32.37 -20.02 27.79
CA ASN A 319 -31.07 -20.72 27.78
C ASN A 319 -30.98 -21.61 26.53
N GLY A 320 -30.08 -21.22 25.63
CA GLY A 320 -29.88 -21.86 24.33
C GLY A 320 -28.79 -21.13 23.55
N THR A 321 -27.64 -21.77 23.41
CA THR A 321 -26.46 -21.34 22.67
C THR A 321 -26.80 -20.87 21.26
N ARG A 322 -26.30 -19.69 20.86
CA ARG A 322 -26.05 -19.35 19.45
C ARG A 322 -24.84 -18.44 19.32
N THR A 323 -23.84 -18.94 18.61
CA THR A 323 -22.89 -18.17 17.82
C THR A 323 -23.63 -17.39 16.73
N SER A 324 -23.23 -16.15 16.49
CA SER A 324 -23.42 -15.51 15.19
C SER A 324 -22.34 -14.46 14.94
N SER A 325 -21.58 -14.69 13.88
CA SER A 325 -20.78 -13.72 13.12
C SER A 325 -21.66 -12.67 12.44
N LEU A 326 -21.04 -11.56 12.03
CA LEU A 326 -21.29 -10.75 10.81
C LEU A 326 -20.25 -9.60 10.84
N GLY A 327 -19.48 -9.26 9.80
CA GLY A 327 -19.59 -9.59 8.39
C GLY A 327 -20.15 -8.40 7.59
N ARG A 328 -19.22 -7.53 7.16
CA ARG A 328 -19.34 -6.23 6.44
C ARG A 328 -19.92 -5.05 7.22
#